data_AF-A0A1G1E9H0-F1
#
_entry.id   AF-A0A1G1E9H0-F1
#
_cell.length_a   1.000
_cell.length_b   1.000
_cell.length_c   1.000
_cell.angle_alpha   90.00
_cell.angle_beta   90.00
_cell.angle_gamma   90.00
#
_symmetry.space_group_name_H-M   'P 1'
#
loop_
_entity.id
_entity.type
_entity.pdbx_description
1 polymer ?
#
loop_
_entity_poly.entity_id
_entity_poly.type
_entity_poly.pdbx_seq_one_letter_code
_entity_poly.pdbx_strand_id
1 'polypeptide(L)'
;MPKELNFIITLSSDQKDRLRVIASKEKGRILKFVAQYEAFIRGEWRGVVRYDTVHGFAHKDIIHPDGNIEKQPLIFADFNAAFTFAVQDLKISWKWYRKAYEEEIK
;
A
#
# COMPACT_ATOMS: atom_id res chain seq x y z
N MET A 1 -5.08 6.72 -24.44
CA MET A 1 -4.14 7.36 -23.49
C MET A 1 -4.55 6.93 -22.09
N PRO A 2 -3.63 6.31 -21.33
CA PRO A 2 -3.88 5.94 -19.95
C PRO A 2 -4.27 7.15 -19.10
N LYS A 3 -5.24 6.96 -18.21
CA LYS A 3 -5.61 7.93 -17.18
C LYS A 3 -4.84 7.61 -15.92
N GLU A 4 -4.18 8.62 -15.37
CA GLU A 4 -3.46 8.53 -14.09
C GLU A 4 -4.41 8.87 -12.93
N LEU A 5 -4.23 8.18 -11.82
CA LEU A 5 -4.90 8.39 -10.55
C LEU A 5 -3.80 8.63 -9.51
N ASN A 6 -3.92 9.71 -8.74
CA ASN A 6 -3.03 10.00 -7.62
C ASN A 6 -3.84 10.69 -6.52
N PHE A 7 -3.98 10.03 -5.38
CA PHE A 7 -4.71 10.57 -4.25
C PHE A 7 -4.26 9.95 -2.93
N ILE A 8 -4.62 10.60 -1.84
CA ILE A 8 -4.37 10.17 -0.47
C ILE A 8 -5.71 9.99 0.24
N ILE A 9 -5.85 8.91 1.00
CA ILE A 9 -6.97 8.67 1.90
C ILE A 9 -6.45 8.73 3.33
N THR A 10 -7.02 9.61 4.16
CA THR A 10 -6.77 9.61 5.59
C THR A 10 -7.49 8.43 6.24
N LEU A 11 -6.77 7.61 7.02
CA LEU A 11 -7.28 6.38 7.65
C LEU A 11 -7.63 6.58 9.14
N SER A 12 -6.96 7.53 9.82
CA SER A 12 -7.18 7.85 11.23
C SER A 12 -7.70 9.28 11.43
N SER A 13 -8.47 9.52 12.50
CA SER A 13 -9.01 10.85 12.83
C SER A 13 -7.93 11.86 13.22
N ASP A 14 -6.80 11.39 13.75
CA ASP A 14 -5.64 12.22 14.12
C ASP A 14 -4.70 12.51 12.94
N GLN A 15 -5.06 12.05 11.74
CA GLN A 15 -4.31 12.25 10.50
C GLN A 15 -2.88 11.69 10.52
N LYS A 16 -2.59 10.71 11.39
CA LYS A 16 -1.29 10.02 11.46
C LYS A 16 -1.23 8.72 10.66
N ASP A 17 -2.31 8.34 10.00
CA ASP A 17 -2.38 7.14 9.17
C ASP A 17 -3.02 7.48 7.84
N ARG A 18 -2.35 7.11 6.75
CA ARG A 18 -2.83 7.40 5.39
C ARG A 18 -2.55 6.27 4.42
N LEU A 19 -3.40 6.16 3.42
CA LEU A 19 -3.23 5.32 2.25
C LEU A 19 -2.91 6.21 1.05
N ARG A 20 -1.72 6.07 0.48
CA ARG A 20 -1.31 6.72 -0.77
C ARG A 20 -1.59 5.78 -1.93
N VAL A 21 -2.34 6.26 -2.92
CA VAL A 21 -2.74 5.48 -4.10
C VAL A 21 -2.28 6.17 -5.37
N ILE A 22 -1.49 5.46 -6.17
CA ILE A 22 -1.11 5.85 -7.53
C ILE A 22 -1.50 4.70 -8.46
N ALA A 23 -2.20 4.98 -9.55
CA ALA A 23 -2.52 3.95 -10.53
C ALA A 23 -2.69 4.53 -11.91
N SER A 24 -2.36 3.76 -12.94
CA SER A 24 -2.75 4.09 -14.32
C SER A 24 -3.78 3.10 -14.83
N LYS A 25 -4.75 3.62 -15.58
CA LYS A 25 -5.82 2.80 -16.16
C LYS A 25 -6.17 3.18 -17.58
N GLU A 26 -6.55 2.20 -18.38
CA GLU A 26 -7.08 2.43 -19.72
C GLU A 26 -8.35 1.59 -19.94
N LYS A 27 -9.42 2.24 -20.43
CA LYS A 27 -10.73 1.60 -20.69
C LYS A 27 -11.25 0.74 -19.51
N GLY A 28 -11.04 1.20 -18.27
CA GLY A 28 -11.49 0.51 -17.06
C GLY A 28 -10.55 -0.59 -16.53
N ARG A 29 -9.41 -0.84 -17.19
CA ARG A 29 -8.39 -1.80 -16.76
C ARG A 29 -7.21 -1.09 -16.10
N ILE A 30 -6.80 -1.55 -14.92
CA ILE A 30 -5.58 -1.14 -14.24
C ILE A 30 -4.39 -1.70 -15.00
N LEU A 31 -3.44 -0.84 -15.35
CA LEU A 31 -2.20 -1.22 -16.05
C LEU A 31 -1.03 -1.36 -15.09
N LYS A 32 -0.99 -0.52 -14.05
CA LYS A 32 -0.03 -0.54 -12.95
C LYS A 32 -0.60 0.22 -11.75
N PHE A 33 -0.17 -0.14 -10.56
CA PHE A 33 -0.55 0.60 -9.36
C PHE A 33 0.52 0.54 -8.27
N VAL A 34 0.39 1.47 -7.33
CA VAL A 34 1.03 1.50 -6.02
C VAL A 34 -0.06 1.86 -5.02
N ALA A 35 -0.30 1.02 -4.03
CA ALA A 35 -1.13 1.32 -2.87
C ALA A 35 -0.26 1.13 -1.63
N GLN A 36 0.00 2.21 -0.90
CA GLN A 36 0.95 2.20 0.22
C GLN A 36 0.29 2.77 1.48
N TYR A 37 0.33 1.98 2.55
CA TYR A 37 0.02 2.46 3.90
C TYR A 37 1.26 3.15 4.48
N GLU A 38 1.05 4.38 4.94
CA GLU A 38 2.05 5.20 5.59
C GLU A 38 1.56 5.64 6.96
N ALA A 39 2.44 5.53 7.96
CA ALA A 39 2.17 5.88 9.34
C ALA A 39 3.12 7.00 9.77
N PHE A 40 2.59 8.00 10.47
CA PHE A 40 3.40 9.03 11.12
C PHE A 40 3.85 8.52 12.49
N ILE A 41 5.13 8.17 12.60
CA ILE A 41 5.74 7.54 13.78
C ILE A 41 7.08 8.22 14.04
N ARG A 42 7.35 8.57 15.31
CA ARG A 42 8.59 9.27 15.73
C ARG A 42 8.93 10.54 14.93
N GLY A 43 7.91 11.27 14.46
CA GLY A 43 8.09 12.57 13.80
C GLY A 43 8.23 12.53 12.28
N GLU A 44 8.11 11.36 11.65
CA GLU A 44 8.23 11.20 10.21
C GLU A 44 7.19 10.23 9.62
N TRP A 45 6.92 10.37 8.32
CA TRP A 45 6.07 9.45 7.57
C TRP A 45 6.87 8.23 7.14
N ARG A 46 6.46 7.05 7.63
CA ARG A 46 7.10 5.77 7.34
C ARG A 46 6.19 4.90 6.49
N GLY A 47 6.72 4.30 5.43
CA GLY A 47 6.00 3.28 4.66
C GLY A 47 6.01 1.97 5.45
N VAL A 48 4.83 1.37 5.64
CA VAL A 48 4.68 0.16 6.47
C VAL A 48 4.31 -1.05 5.61
N VAL A 49 3.33 -0.88 4.71
CA VAL A 49 2.96 -1.91 3.73
C VAL A 49 2.75 -1.27 2.38
N ARG A 50 3.32 -1.85 1.33
CA ARG A 50 3.14 -1.42 -0.05
C ARG A 50 2.66 -2.58 -0.90
N TYR A 51 1.67 -2.32 -1.72
CA TYR A 51 1.27 -3.18 -2.82
C TYR A 51 1.63 -2.49 -4.13
N ASP A 52 2.37 -3.16 -5.02
CA ASP A 52 2.67 -2.60 -6.33
C ASP A 52 2.86 -3.67 -7.43
N THR A 53 3.03 -3.18 -8.66
CA THR A 53 3.21 -4.00 -9.86
C THR A 53 4.55 -3.72 -10.57
N VAL A 54 5.59 -3.24 -9.86
CA VAL A 54 6.85 -2.75 -10.47
C VAL A 54 7.58 -3.81 -11.31
N HIS A 55 7.34 -5.10 -11.05
CA HIS A 55 7.98 -6.21 -11.79
C HIS A 55 7.03 -6.97 -12.73
N GLY A 56 5.91 -6.37 -13.13
CA GLY A 56 4.94 -7.00 -14.04
C GLY A 56 4.03 -8.04 -13.36
N PHE A 57 4.18 -8.26 -12.06
CA PHE A 57 3.25 -8.98 -11.21
C PHE A 57 2.96 -8.19 -9.95
N ALA A 58 1.75 -8.37 -9.40
CA ALA A 58 1.36 -7.73 -8.16
C ALA A 58 2.06 -8.44 -6.98
N HIS A 59 2.56 -7.66 -6.03
CA HIS A 59 3.12 -8.18 -4.78
C HIS A 59 2.84 -7.23 -3.63
N LYS A 60 2.98 -7.75 -2.42
CA LYS A 60 2.94 -7.01 -1.15
C LYS A 60 4.34 -6.98 -0.56
N ASP A 61 4.81 -5.80 -0.24
CA ASP A 61 6.01 -5.54 0.53
C ASP A 61 5.59 -5.13 1.95
N ILE A 62 6.04 -5.88 2.96
CA ILE A 62 6.00 -5.47 4.36
C ILE A 62 7.36 -4.84 4.66
N ILE A 63 7.34 -3.58 5.07
CA ILE A 63 8.55 -2.79 5.29
C ILE A 63 8.77 -2.72 6.80
N HIS A 64 9.94 -3.16 7.25
CA HIS A 64 10.33 -3.15 8.66
C HIS A 64 11.04 -1.84 9.04
N PRO A 65 11.10 -1.47 10.33
CA PRO A 65 11.74 -0.23 10.78
C PRO A 65 13.22 -0.10 10.47
N ASP A 66 13.93 -1.22 10.35
CA ASP A 66 15.34 -1.31 9.96
C ASP A 66 15.56 -1.19 8.44
N GLY A 67 14.48 -1.12 7.66
CA GLY A 67 14.50 -1.03 6.20
C GLY A 67 14.45 -2.38 5.48
N ASN A 68 14.44 -3.51 6.20
CA ASN A 68 14.21 -4.82 5.59
C ASN A 68 12.82 -4.90 4.97
N ILE A 69 12.69 -5.68 3.90
CA ILE A 69 11.44 -5.84 3.16
C ILE A 69 11.13 -7.31 2.99
N GLU A 70 10.01 -7.74 3.57
CA GLU A 70 9.41 -9.05 3.28
C GLU A 70 8.47 -8.93 2.08
N LYS A 71 8.79 -9.65 1.00
CA LYS A 71 8.03 -9.62 -0.25
C LYS A 71 7.14 -10.86 -0.40
N GLN A 72 5.85 -10.63 -0.63
CA GLN A 72 4.84 -11.66 -0.82
C GLN A 72 4.21 -11.52 -2.21
N PRO A 73 4.37 -12.49 -3.12
CA PRO A 73 3.73 -12.44 -4.42
C PRO A 73 2.21 -12.55 -4.28
N LEU A 74 1.47 -11.88 -5.16
CA LEU A 74 0.02 -11.94 -5.21
C LEU A 74 -0.45 -12.62 -6.49
N ILE A 75 -1.20 -13.70 -6.32
CA ILE A 75 -1.74 -14.49 -7.42
C ILE A 75 -3.18 -14.05 -7.64
N PHE A 76 -3.37 -13.14 -8.60
CA PHE A 76 -4.68 -12.69 -9.07
C PHE A 76 -4.82 -12.88 -10.57
N ALA A 77 -6.05 -13.01 -11.04
CA ALA A 77 -6.35 -13.15 -12.46
C ALA A 77 -5.98 -11.89 -13.27
N ASP A 78 -6.09 -10.71 -12.66
CA ASP A 78 -5.72 -9.43 -13.28
C ASP A 78 -5.35 -8.36 -12.23
N PHE A 79 -4.85 -7.22 -12.70
CA PHE A 79 -4.50 -6.09 -11.85
C PHE A 79 -5.70 -5.34 -11.29
N ASN A 80 -6.91 -5.50 -11.84
CA ASN A 80 -8.11 -4.90 -11.26
C ASN A 80 -8.44 -5.58 -9.93
N ALA A 81 -8.39 -6.92 -9.91
CA ALA A 81 -8.58 -7.73 -8.71
C ALA A 81 -7.47 -7.45 -7.69
N ALA A 82 -6.20 -7.44 -8.13
CA ALA A 82 -5.07 -7.15 -7.25
C ALA A 82 -5.14 -5.74 -6.64
N PHE A 83 -5.47 -4.72 -7.44
CA PHE A 83 -5.62 -3.35 -6.98
C PHE A 83 -6.78 -3.20 -5.97
N THR A 84 -7.91 -3.83 -6.27
CA THR A 84 -9.08 -3.82 -5.37
C THR A 84 -8.74 -4.46 -4.03
N PHE A 85 -8.10 -5.64 -4.06
CA PHE A 85 -7.64 -6.33 -2.88
C PHE A 85 -6.68 -5.46 -2.06
N ALA A 86 -5.65 -4.90 -2.70
CA ALA A 86 -4.65 -4.05 -2.04
C ALA A 86 -5.28 -2.87 -1.30
N VAL A 87 -6.20 -2.13 -1.94
CA VAL A 87 -6.88 -0.99 -1.32
C VAL A 87 -7.79 -1.44 -0.18
N GLN A 88 -8.49 -2.57 -0.31
CA GLN A 88 -9.37 -3.09 0.73
C GLN A 88 -8.59 -3.59 1.95
N ASP A 89 -7.54 -4.37 1.75
CA ASP A 89 -6.68 -4.85 2.82
C ASP A 89 -6.10 -3.67 3.62
N LEU A 90 -5.51 -2.68 2.94
CA LEU A 90 -4.94 -1.53 3.65
C LEU A 90 -5.99 -0.70 4.39
N LYS A 91 -7.24 -0.61 3.89
CA LYS A 91 -8.32 0.07 4.62
C LYS A 91 -8.78 -0.69 5.88
N ILE A 92 -8.75 -2.01 5.84
CA ILE A 92 -9.27 -2.86 6.92
C ILE A 92 -8.17 -3.13 7.97
N SER A 93 -6.95 -3.39 7.51
CA SER A 93 -5.89 -4.02 8.30
C SER A 93 -4.83 -3.02 8.80
N TRP A 94 -4.89 -1.72 8.44
CA TRP A 94 -3.83 -0.75 8.77
C TRP A 94 -3.46 -0.69 10.26
N LYS A 95 -4.43 -0.85 11.17
CA LYS A 95 -4.16 -0.84 12.61
C LYS A 95 -3.24 -1.98 13.04
N TRP A 96 -3.40 -3.16 12.44
CA TRP A 96 -2.55 -4.32 12.70
C TRP A 96 -1.15 -4.10 12.16
N TYR A 97 -1.03 -3.56 10.95
CA TYR A 97 0.26 -3.20 10.36
C TYR A 97 1.00 -2.15 11.20
N ARG A 98 0.28 -1.11 11.67
CA ARG A 98 0.85 -0.09 12.56
C ARG A 98 1.41 -0.72 13.82
N LYS A 99 0.60 -1.55 14.49
CA LYS A 99 0.97 -2.19 15.75
C LYS A 99 2.21 -3.06 15.59
N ALA A 100 2.24 -3.91 14.55
CA ALA A 100 3.41 -4.76 14.27
C ALA A 100 4.68 -3.91 14.03
N TYR A 101 4.57 -2.85 13.22
CA TYR A 101 5.69 -1.95 12.96
C TYR A 101 6.18 -1.23 14.23
N GLU A 102 5.28 -0.75 15.09
CA GLU A 102 5.64 -0.11 16.37
C GLU A 102 6.25 -1.10 17.38
N GLU A 103 5.90 -2.39 17.33
CA GLU A 103 6.49 -3.44 18.18
C GLU A 103 7.95 -3.74 17.82
N GLU A 104 8.35 -3.52 16.57
CA GLU A 104 9.71 -3.73 16.05
C GLU A 104 10.64 -2.53 16.27
N ILE A 105 10.09 -1.34 16.57
CA ILE A 105 10.82 -0.07 16.72
C ILE A 105 11.65 0.05 18.03
N LYS A 106 11.62 -0.99 18.88
CA LYS A 106 12.21 -0.99 20.24
C LYS A 106 13.60 -0.36 20.30
#